data_AF-A0A1X6YBZ7-F1
#
_entry.id   AF-A0A1X6YBZ7-F1
#
_cell.length_a   1.000
_cell.length_b   1.000
_cell.length_c   1.000
_cell.angle_alpha   90.00
_cell.angle_beta   90.00
_cell.angle_gamma   90.00
#
_symmetry.space_group_name_H-M   'P 1'
#
loop_
_entity.id
_entity.type
_entity.pdbx_description
1 polymer ?
#
loop_
_entity_poly.entity_id
_entity_poly.type
_entity_poly.pdbx_seq_one_letter_code
_entity_poly.pdbx_strand_id
1 'polypeptide(L)'
;MNISNQIQIIYIPWWIRVAIAVIMLSSISICGYLFYWALVDGEKANWLAAGTYLLGIVFPILIIVIVIAGASFGELSILRRTEKMLVRTIPYHLQFIPEETRNFVEFRNYTRSAKTKSTELANISLFHSTGRCYADYVIRVPSPAGTLKLNLRVEMNIKRVNINVAFLRTDLDDLMQLEGISGNLEDFLRNKFQHSLAIEALQSEGAKHASTSDGTVISYAFNKSFLSREVDGQDYVVVVATTGVPYDTVWNPSERVFFAQDLMFMIRAFMQESPDVFLDRSIEVNQSPAECEPTNKSTD
;
A
#
# COMPACT_ATOMS: atom_id res chain seq x y z
N MET A 1 30.06 -6.88 4.81
CA MET A 1 28.99 -7.47 3.98
C MET A 1 28.59 -8.79 4.60
N ASN A 2 27.35 -8.91 5.09
CA ASN A 2 26.86 -10.11 5.76
C ASN A 2 26.68 -11.26 4.75
N ILE A 3 27.20 -12.45 5.07
CA ILE A 3 27.02 -13.69 4.28
C ILE A 3 25.53 -13.99 4.01
N SER A 4 24.65 -13.55 4.92
CA SER A 4 23.19 -13.53 4.74
C SER A 4 22.74 -12.85 3.43
N ASN A 5 23.42 -11.79 2.99
CA ASN A 5 23.08 -11.08 1.75
C ASN A 5 23.59 -11.79 0.48
N GLN A 6 24.58 -12.67 0.56
CA GLN A 6 25.05 -13.45 -0.60
C GLN A 6 24.22 -14.73 -0.81
N ILE A 7 23.68 -15.31 0.25
CA ILE A 7 22.77 -16.47 0.16
C ILE A 7 21.40 -16.09 -0.46
N GLN A 8 21.10 -14.78 -0.56
CA GLN A 8 19.82 -14.25 -1.05
C GLN A 8 19.56 -14.37 -2.58
N ILE A 9 20.44 -15.00 -3.37
CA ILE A 9 20.35 -14.98 -4.86
C ILE A 9 19.94 -16.33 -5.47
N ILE A 10 19.71 -17.39 -4.68
CA ILE A 10 19.34 -18.70 -5.25
C ILE A 10 17.81 -18.83 -5.40
N TYR A 11 17.30 -18.72 -6.63
CA TYR A 11 15.89 -18.99 -6.93
C TYR A 11 15.62 -20.50 -6.94
N ILE A 12 14.70 -20.95 -6.08
CA ILE A 12 14.28 -22.36 -6.03
C ILE A 12 12.83 -22.46 -6.51
N PRO A 13 12.61 -23.06 -7.71
CA PRO A 13 11.30 -23.31 -8.27
C PRO A 13 10.36 -23.99 -7.28
N TRP A 14 9.07 -23.65 -7.34
CA TRP A 14 8.06 -24.20 -6.43
C TRP A 14 8.00 -25.74 -6.49
N TRP A 15 8.14 -26.34 -7.68
CA TRP A 15 8.14 -27.80 -7.82
C TRP A 15 9.30 -28.48 -7.06
N ILE A 16 10.48 -27.83 -6.96
CA ILE A 16 11.60 -28.34 -6.16
C ILE A 16 11.24 -28.29 -4.68
N ARG A 17 10.59 -27.22 -4.22
CA ARG A 17 10.14 -27.11 -2.82
C ARG A 17 9.14 -28.23 -2.47
N VAL A 18 8.22 -28.52 -3.38
CA VAL A 18 7.26 -29.63 -3.23
C VAL A 18 7.99 -30.97 -3.18
N ALA A 19 8.91 -31.24 -4.11
CA ALA A 19 9.69 -32.48 -4.14
C ALA A 19 10.50 -32.67 -2.85
N ILE A 20 11.19 -31.62 -2.39
CA ILE A 20 11.93 -31.62 -1.12
C ILE A 20 10.98 -31.88 0.05
N ALA A 21 9.82 -31.22 0.12
CA ALA A 21 8.85 -31.43 1.18
C ALA A 21 8.34 -32.89 1.22
N VAL A 22 8.12 -33.51 0.06
CA VAL A 22 7.75 -34.94 -0.04
C VAL A 22 8.87 -35.85 0.46
N ILE A 23 10.12 -35.59 0.06
CA ILE A 23 11.29 -36.35 0.55
C ILE A 23 11.38 -36.23 2.07
N MET A 24 11.29 -35.01 2.62
CA MET A 24 11.34 -34.78 4.06
C MET A 24 10.21 -35.50 4.80
N LEU A 25 8.98 -35.41 4.30
CA LEU A 25 7.83 -36.09 4.89
C LEU A 25 8.07 -37.60 4.92
N SER A 26 8.56 -38.18 3.81
CA SER A 26 8.89 -39.60 3.72
C SER A 26 9.98 -40.02 4.71
N SER A 27 11.04 -39.22 4.87
CA SER A 27 12.12 -39.51 5.82
C SER A 27 11.61 -39.45 7.26
N ILE A 28 10.79 -38.47 7.61
CA ILE A 28 10.16 -38.36 8.93
C ILE A 28 9.22 -39.55 9.17
N SER A 29 8.43 -39.96 8.18
CA SER A 29 7.56 -41.14 8.28
C SER A 29 8.36 -42.42 8.50
N ILE A 30 9.50 -42.60 7.81
CA ILE A 30 10.40 -43.74 8.01
C ILE A 30 11.00 -43.72 9.42
N CYS A 31 11.50 -42.57 9.89
CA CYS A 31 11.96 -42.42 11.27
C CYS A 31 10.87 -42.82 12.27
N GLY A 32 9.66 -42.25 12.12
CA GLY A 32 8.53 -42.51 12.99
C GLY A 32 8.13 -43.99 13.00
N TYR A 33 8.17 -44.63 11.83
CA TYR A 33 7.92 -46.07 11.70
C TYR A 33 8.97 -46.92 12.45
N LEU A 34 10.26 -46.58 12.32
CA LEU A 34 11.34 -47.28 13.04
C LEU A 34 11.21 -47.11 14.55
N PHE A 35 10.89 -45.89 15.02
CA PHE A 35 10.64 -45.62 16.44
C PHE A 35 9.42 -46.37 16.96
N TYR A 36 8.33 -46.40 16.20
CA TYR A 36 7.12 -47.13 16.56
C TYR A 36 7.40 -48.61 16.74
N TRP A 37 8.09 -49.25 15.78
CA TRP A 37 8.47 -50.66 15.89
C TRP A 37 9.45 -50.94 17.03
N ALA A 38 10.40 -50.05 17.27
CA ALA A 38 11.31 -50.17 18.41
C ALA A 38 10.57 -50.16 19.76
N LEU A 39 9.50 -49.36 19.86
CA LEU A 39 8.66 -49.26 21.06
C LEU A 39 7.75 -50.48 21.24
N VAL A 40 7.16 -51.00 20.15
CA VAL A 40 6.22 -52.13 20.21
C VAL A 40 6.93 -53.45 20.48
N ASP A 41 8.06 -53.72 19.82
CA ASP A 41 8.73 -55.02 19.91
C ASP A 41 9.63 -55.17 21.14
N GLY A 42 9.98 -54.08 21.85
CA GLY A 42 10.66 -54.07 23.17
C GLY A 42 12.09 -54.64 23.24
N GLU A 43 12.40 -55.69 22.48
CA GLU A 43 13.67 -56.43 22.49
C GLU A 43 14.67 -55.94 21.44
N LYS A 44 14.26 -55.01 20.58
CA LYS A 44 15.01 -54.57 19.41
C LYS A 44 15.72 -53.22 19.62
N ALA A 45 16.62 -53.16 20.59
CA ALA A 45 17.43 -51.97 20.89
C ALA A 45 18.16 -51.37 19.66
N ASN A 46 18.52 -52.21 18.69
CA ASN A 46 19.15 -51.80 17.43
C ASN A 46 18.25 -50.87 16.57
N TRP A 47 16.93 -51.03 16.65
CA TRP A 47 15.98 -50.22 15.88
C TRP A 47 15.86 -48.81 16.44
N LEU A 48 15.94 -48.67 17.76
CA LEU A 48 15.99 -47.37 18.42
C LEU A 48 17.27 -46.62 18.03
N ALA A 49 18.42 -47.30 18.07
CA ALA A 49 19.70 -46.72 17.65
C ALA A 49 19.69 -46.31 16.16
N ALA A 50 19.14 -47.15 15.28
CA ALA A 50 19.02 -46.81 13.86
C ALA A 50 18.12 -45.58 13.65
N GLY A 51 16.99 -45.48 14.38
CA GLY A 51 16.09 -44.33 14.34
C GLY A 51 16.76 -43.04 14.82
N THR A 52 17.55 -43.08 15.89
CA THR A 52 18.26 -41.90 16.41
C THR A 52 19.37 -41.44 15.46
N TYR A 53 20.14 -42.36 14.84
CA TYR A 53 21.12 -42.01 13.82
C TYR A 53 20.47 -41.38 12.58
N LEU A 54 19.37 -41.97 12.10
CA LEU A 54 18.67 -41.44 10.92
C LEU A 54 18.07 -40.06 11.19
N LEU A 55 17.48 -39.85 12.38
CA LEU A 55 17.02 -38.53 12.81
C LEU A 55 18.17 -37.52 12.89
N GLY A 56 19.32 -37.94 13.43
CA GLY A 56 20.52 -37.09 13.51
C GLY A 56 21.04 -36.62 12.15
N ILE A 57 20.88 -37.43 11.09
CA ILE A 57 21.23 -37.07 9.71
C ILE A 57 20.13 -36.21 9.07
N VAL A 58 18.86 -36.57 9.25
CA VAL A 58 17.72 -35.88 8.62
C VAL A 58 17.50 -34.50 9.21
N PHE A 59 17.73 -34.30 10.51
CA PHE A 59 17.49 -33.03 11.19
C PHE A 59 18.27 -31.82 10.64
N PRO A 60 19.60 -31.86 10.44
CA PRO A 60 20.32 -30.72 9.82
C PRO A 60 19.87 -30.46 8.38
N ILE A 61 19.55 -31.53 7.61
CA ILE A 61 18.98 -31.39 6.26
C ILE A 61 17.61 -30.70 6.34
N LEU A 62 16.79 -31.05 7.33
CA LEU A 62 15.49 -30.43 7.60
C LEU A 62 15.62 -28.94 7.86
N ILE A 63 16.58 -28.53 8.69
CA ILE A 63 16.84 -27.11 8.95
C ILE A 63 17.22 -26.39 7.67
N ILE A 64 18.15 -26.94 6.88
CA ILE A 64 18.58 -26.35 5.60
C ILE A 64 17.38 -26.21 4.66
N VAL A 65 16.56 -27.26 4.56
CA VAL A 65 15.35 -27.27 3.73
C VAL A 65 14.35 -26.22 4.19
N ILE A 66 14.11 -26.07 5.49
CA ILE A 66 13.19 -25.05 6.02
C ILE A 66 13.69 -23.64 5.67
N VAL A 67 14.98 -23.38 5.87
CA VAL A 67 15.60 -22.10 5.51
C VAL A 67 15.45 -21.83 4.02
N ILE A 68 15.72 -22.84 3.19
CA ILE A 68 15.60 -22.79 1.72
C ILE A 68 14.13 -22.62 1.27
N ALA A 69 13.17 -23.23 1.95
CA ALA A 69 11.76 -23.16 1.60
C ALA A 69 11.15 -21.81 2.00
N GLY A 70 11.56 -21.23 3.13
CA GLY A 70 11.16 -19.89 3.56
C GLY A 70 11.82 -18.77 2.73
N ALA A 71 13.01 -19.04 2.21
CA ALA A 71 13.71 -18.22 1.26
C ALA A 71 12.90 -18.01 -0.04
N SER A 72 12.39 -16.79 -0.21
CA SER A 72 11.63 -16.37 -1.39
C SER A 72 12.47 -15.38 -2.18
N PHE A 73 13.54 -15.90 -2.77
CA PHE A 73 14.59 -15.14 -3.45
C PHE A 73 14.28 -14.86 -4.92
N GLY A 74 14.84 -13.77 -5.44
CA GLY A 74 14.77 -13.37 -6.85
C GLY A 74 14.03 -12.07 -7.09
N GLU A 75 14.50 -11.30 -8.07
CA GLU A 75 13.92 -10.01 -8.51
C GLU A 75 12.42 -10.10 -8.79
N LEU A 76 11.97 -11.20 -9.42
CA LEU A 76 10.55 -11.45 -9.69
C LEU A 76 9.69 -11.55 -8.42
N SER A 77 10.24 -12.04 -7.31
CA SER A 77 9.55 -12.10 -6.01
C SER A 77 9.33 -10.68 -5.47
N ILE A 78 10.33 -9.82 -5.63
CA ILE A 78 10.28 -8.41 -5.25
C ILE A 78 9.23 -7.69 -6.08
N LEU A 79 9.28 -7.82 -7.41
CA LEU A 79 8.31 -7.23 -8.32
C LEU A 79 6.89 -7.66 -7.98
N ARG A 80 6.60 -8.96 -7.84
CA ARG A 80 5.26 -9.45 -7.48
C ARG A 80 4.74 -8.92 -6.15
N ARG A 81 5.62 -8.75 -5.17
CA ARG A 81 5.24 -8.21 -3.86
C ARG A 81 5.01 -6.70 -3.91
N THR A 82 5.82 -5.98 -4.68
CA THR A 82 5.63 -4.57 -5.01
C THR A 82 4.29 -4.35 -5.71
N GLU A 83 4.00 -5.12 -6.75
CA GLU A 83 2.71 -5.12 -7.44
C GLU A 83 1.57 -5.44 -6.48
N LYS A 84 1.70 -6.47 -5.63
CA LYS A 84 0.68 -6.80 -4.63
C LYS A 84 0.42 -5.65 -3.66
N MET A 85 1.46 -4.93 -3.26
CA MET A 85 1.33 -3.76 -2.39
C MET A 85 0.58 -2.62 -3.09
N LEU A 86 0.96 -2.30 -4.34
CA LEU A 86 0.33 -1.26 -5.16
C LEU A 86 -1.14 -1.60 -5.52
N VAL A 87 -1.43 -2.83 -5.91
CA VAL A 87 -2.74 -3.25 -6.43
C VAL A 87 -3.72 -3.63 -5.32
N ARG A 88 -3.24 -4.09 -4.16
CA ARG A 88 -4.12 -4.62 -3.10
C ARG A 88 -3.98 -3.88 -1.78
N THR A 89 -2.75 -3.72 -1.27
CA THR A 89 -2.57 -3.20 0.10
C THR A 89 -2.89 -1.70 0.18
N ILE A 90 -2.29 -0.89 -0.68
CA ILE A 90 -2.53 0.55 -0.73
C ILE A 90 -4.01 0.88 -0.95
N PRO A 91 -4.69 0.40 -2.01
CA PRO A 91 -6.08 0.76 -2.26
C PRO A 91 -7.03 0.28 -1.16
N TYR A 92 -6.73 -0.87 -0.54
CA TYR A 92 -7.49 -1.35 0.61
C TYR A 92 -7.43 -0.39 1.81
N HIS A 93 -6.32 0.31 2.03
CA HIS A 93 -6.24 1.31 3.10
C HIS A 93 -6.82 2.67 2.65
N LEU A 94 -6.60 3.07 1.40
CA LEU A 94 -7.14 4.33 0.86
C LEU A 94 -8.68 4.39 0.88
N GLN A 95 -9.39 3.26 0.82
CA GLN A 95 -10.86 3.26 0.94
C GLN A 95 -11.37 3.82 2.27
N PHE A 96 -10.54 3.86 3.31
CA PHE A 96 -10.87 4.37 4.64
C PHE A 96 -10.50 5.84 4.83
N ILE A 97 -10.17 6.59 3.77
CA ILE A 97 -9.95 8.04 3.86
C ILE A 97 -11.13 8.79 4.50
N PRO A 98 -12.41 8.54 4.16
CA PRO A 98 -13.53 9.29 4.73
C PRO A 98 -13.64 9.06 6.24
N GLU A 99 -14.01 10.11 6.99
CA GLU A 99 -14.29 9.95 8.42
C GLU A 99 -15.66 9.31 8.63
N GLU A 100 -15.70 8.28 9.48
CA GLU A 100 -16.95 7.64 9.86
C GLU A 100 -17.80 8.55 10.74
N THR A 101 -19.12 8.42 10.59
CA THR A 101 -20.06 9.06 11.53
C THR A 101 -19.89 8.44 12.93
N ARG A 102 -19.38 9.23 13.88
CA ARG A 102 -18.98 8.75 15.20
C ARG A 102 -20.21 8.51 16.07
N ASN A 103 -20.55 7.25 16.30
CA ASN A 103 -21.50 6.84 17.33
C ASN A 103 -20.71 6.51 18.61
N PHE A 104 -20.49 7.52 19.45
CA PHE A 104 -19.76 7.33 20.70
C PHE A 104 -20.56 6.42 21.64
N VAL A 105 -19.95 5.32 22.06
CA VAL A 105 -20.48 4.40 23.07
C VAL A 105 -19.59 4.51 24.29
N GLU A 106 -20.19 4.51 25.48
CA GLU A 106 -19.42 4.47 26.73
C GLU A 106 -18.48 3.26 26.74
N PHE A 107 -17.22 3.45 27.14
CA PHE A 107 -16.20 2.40 27.14
C PHE A 107 -16.63 1.13 27.91
N ARG A 108 -17.41 1.29 28.98
CA ARG A 108 -17.95 0.16 29.78
C ARG A 108 -18.94 -0.70 29.01
N ASN A 109 -19.64 -0.11 28.04
CA ASN A 109 -20.67 -0.76 27.22
C ASN A 109 -20.10 -1.20 25.87
N TYR A 110 -18.81 -0.98 25.64
CA TYR A 110 -18.14 -1.33 24.40
C TYR A 110 -17.86 -2.83 24.35
N THR A 111 -18.57 -3.52 23.46
CA THR A 111 -18.40 -4.97 23.24
C THR A 111 -17.67 -5.28 21.94
N ARG A 112 -17.81 -4.42 20.91
CA ARG A 112 -17.23 -4.61 19.58
C ARG A 112 -17.18 -3.30 18.80
N SER A 113 -16.15 -3.12 17.96
CA SER A 113 -16.13 -2.05 16.96
C SER A 113 -17.31 -2.18 16.00
N ALA A 114 -17.99 -1.07 15.74
CA ALA A 114 -18.87 -0.97 14.59
C ALA A 114 -18.08 -1.24 13.31
N LYS A 115 -18.73 -1.86 12.32
CA LYS A 115 -18.16 -1.98 10.98
C LYS A 115 -18.52 -0.73 10.19
N THR A 116 -17.55 -0.17 9.50
CA THR A 116 -17.75 0.89 8.52
C THR A 116 -18.80 0.46 7.50
N LYS A 117 -19.78 1.33 7.20
CA LYS A 117 -20.75 1.05 6.15
C LYS A 117 -20.07 1.19 4.79
N SER A 118 -20.41 0.32 3.84
CA SER A 118 -19.82 0.38 2.50
C SER A 118 -20.09 1.70 1.76
N THR A 119 -21.16 2.42 2.11
CA THR A 119 -21.52 3.73 1.55
C THR A 119 -20.64 4.87 2.08
N GLU A 120 -19.95 4.65 3.19
CA GLU A 120 -19.05 5.62 3.83
C GLU A 120 -17.59 5.40 3.38
N LEU A 121 -17.31 4.37 2.58
CA LEU A 121 -15.98 4.10 2.04
C LEU A 121 -15.72 4.92 0.78
N ALA A 122 -14.47 5.32 0.57
CA ALA A 122 -14.05 5.94 -0.68
C ALA A 122 -14.06 4.91 -1.81
N ASN A 123 -14.52 5.33 -2.98
CA ASN A 123 -14.47 4.53 -4.19
C ASN A 123 -13.10 4.72 -4.85
N ILE A 124 -12.32 3.64 -4.94
CA ILE A 124 -10.96 3.66 -5.49
C ILE A 124 -10.96 2.98 -6.86
N SER A 125 -10.70 3.76 -7.90
CA SER A 125 -10.39 3.22 -9.24
C SER A 125 -8.87 3.11 -9.40
N LEU A 126 -8.39 1.99 -9.94
CA LEU A 126 -6.97 1.67 -10.05
C LEU A 126 -6.60 1.43 -11.51
N PHE A 127 -5.48 1.99 -11.95
CA PHE A 127 -4.78 1.57 -13.15
C PHE A 127 -3.36 1.13 -12.82
N HIS A 128 -3.01 -0.09 -13.23
CA HIS A 128 -1.70 -0.69 -13.01
C HIS A 128 -1.34 -1.61 -14.17
N SER A 129 -0.12 -1.46 -14.70
CA SER A 129 0.43 -2.36 -15.73
C SER A 129 1.42 -3.34 -15.09
N THR A 130 1.31 -4.62 -15.43
CA THR A 130 2.22 -5.65 -14.92
C THR A 130 3.67 -5.36 -15.27
N GLY A 131 4.58 -5.65 -14.35
CA GLY A 131 6.02 -5.35 -14.45
C GLY A 131 6.38 -3.88 -14.22
N ARG A 132 5.41 -3.00 -13.95
CA ARG A 132 5.69 -1.60 -13.58
C ARG A 132 5.79 -1.46 -12.07
N CYS A 133 6.62 -0.52 -11.65
CA CYS A 133 6.82 -0.18 -10.24
C CYS A 133 5.94 1.00 -9.80
N TYR A 134 4.82 1.25 -10.48
CA TYR A 134 3.89 2.32 -10.14
C TYR A 134 2.44 1.93 -10.40
N ALA A 135 1.54 2.60 -9.69
CA ALA A 135 0.09 2.51 -9.91
C ALA A 135 -0.53 3.91 -9.85
N ASP A 136 -1.56 4.10 -10.66
CA ASP A 136 -2.41 5.29 -10.69
C ASP A 136 -3.74 4.98 -10.00
N TYR A 137 -4.21 5.90 -9.16
CA TYR A 137 -5.44 5.78 -8.38
C TYR A 137 -6.29 7.03 -8.61
N VAL A 138 -7.58 6.82 -8.81
CA VAL A 138 -8.60 7.88 -8.72
C VAL A 138 -9.42 7.58 -7.48
N ILE A 139 -9.31 8.46 -6.48
CA ILE A 139 -9.95 8.33 -5.17
C ILE A 139 -11.17 9.24 -5.17
N ARG A 140 -12.38 8.67 -5.02
CA ARG A 140 -13.62 9.42 -4.85
C ARG A 140 -14.14 9.27 -3.42
N VAL A 141 -14.16 10.36 -2.67
CA VAL A 141 -14.57 10.41 -1.27
C VAL A 141 -15.95 11.07 -1.17
N PRO A 142 -16.93 10.43 -0.52
CA PRO A 142 -18.20 11.09 -0.22
C PRO A 142 -17.99 12.22 0.80
N SER A 143 -18.53 13.41 0.53
CA SER A 143 -18.49 14.57 1.41
C SER A 143 -19.87 15.26 1.45
N PRO A 144 -20.22 15.96 2.55
CA PRO A 144 -21.46 16.73 2.61
C PRO A 144 -21.60 17.78 1.50
N ALA A 145 -20.48 18.32 1.00
CA ALA A 145 -20.46 19.32 -0.06
C ALA A 145 -20.51 18.72 -1.49
N GLY A 146 -20.46 17.39 -1.62
CA GLY A 146 -20.38 16.70 -2.91
C GLY A 146 -19.41 15.53 -2.88
N THR A 147 -19.00 15.04 -4.05
CA THR A 147 -17.94 14.02 -4.13
C THR A 147 -16.60 14.71 -4.28
N LEU A 148 -15.63 14.37 -3.43
CA LEU A 148 -14.25 14.81 -3.60
C LEU A 148 -13.49 13.80 -4.45
N LYS A 149 -12.72 14.27 -5.44
CA LYS A 149 -11.90 13.46 -6.34
C LYS A 149 -10.42 13.85 -6.21
N LEU A 150 -9.57 12.85 -6.03
CA LEU A 150 -8.11 13.00 -5.99
C LEU A 150 -7.46 11.99 -6.94
N ASN A 151 -6.58 12.48 -7.81
CA ASN A 151 -5.75 11.64 -8.66
C ASN A 151 -4.38 11.46 -8.00
N LEU A 152 -4.00 10.21 -7.77
CA LEU A 152 -2.79 9.83 -7.05
C LEU A 152 -1.98 8.85 -7.90
N ARG A 153 -0.69 9.10 -8.06
CA ARG A 153 0.26 8.09 -8.55
C ARG A 153 1.23 7.73 -7.44
N VAL A 154 1.41 6.43 -7.20
CA VAL A 154 2.43 5.93 -6.28
C VAL A 154 3.46 5.15 -7.07
N GLU A 155 4.72 5.57 -6.99
CA GLU A 155 5.87 4.92 -7.62
C GLU A 155 6.77 4.34 -6.52
N MET A 156 6.95 3.03 -6.51
CA MET A 156 7.67 2.34 -5.46
C MET A 156 8.97 1.74 -5.98
N ASN A 157 10.08 2.31 -5.53
CA ASN A 157 11.39 1.67 -5.53
C ASN A 157 11.58 0.94 -4.18
N ILE A 158 12.38 -0.12 -4.13
CA ILE A 158 12.57 -1.00 -2.95
C ILE A 158 12.87 -0.20 -1.66
N LYS A 159 13.56 0.94 -1.78
CA LYS A 159 13.96 1.79 -0.64
C LYS A 159 13.29 3.17 -0.61
N ARG A 160 12.50 3.51 -1.62
CA ARG A 160 11.98 4.87 -1.82
C ARG A 160 10.63 4.82 -2.49
N VAL A 161 9.68 5.58 -1.98
CA VAL A 161 8.37 5.76 -2.60
C VAL A 161 8.21 7.21 -3.00
N ASN A 162 7.84 7.44 -4.26
CA ASN A 162 7.37 8.74 -4.73
C ASN A 162 5.85 8.72 -4.80
N ILE A 163 5.23 9.75 -4.28
CA ILE A 163 3.80 9.94 -4.22
C ILE A 163 3.50 11.24 -4.97
N ASN A 164 2.73 11.12 -6.02
CA ASN A 164 2.41 12.21 -6.93
C ASN A 164 0.91 12.50 -6.78
N VAL A 165 0.56 13.59 -6.10
CA VAL A 165 -0.83 14.07 -6.02
C VAL A 165 -1.05 15.03 -7.18
N ALA A 166 -1.94 14.66 -8.10
CA ALA A 166 -2.16 15.36 -9.36
C ALA A 166 -3.50 16.11 -9.34
N PHE A 167 -3.43 17.40 -9.66
CA PHE A 167 -4.54 18.33 -9.75
C PHE A 167 -4.73 18.73 -11.20
N LEU A 168 -5.96 18.69 -11.71
CA LEU A 168 -6.24 19.15 -13.06
C LEU A 168 -6.06 20.66 -13.11
N ARG A 169 -5.26 21.17 -14.04
CA ARG A 169 -4.90 22.58 -14.10
C ARG A 169 -6.12 23.48 -14.29
N THR A 170 -7.05 23.08 -15.14
CA THR A 170 -8.30 23.83 -15.39
C THR A 170 -9.13 23.99 -14.12
N ASP A 171 -9.23 22.94 -13.30
CA ASP A 171 -10.02 22.99 -12.06
C ASP A 171 -9.41 23.98 -11.05
N LEU A 172 -8.08 24.05 -11.02
CA LEU A 172 -7.34 25.00 -10.18
C LEU A 172 -7.47 26.44 -10.70
N ASP A 173 -7.34 26.66 -12.01
CA ASP A 173 -7.49 27.98 -12.61
C ASP A 173 -8.91 28.53 -12.38
N ASP A 174 -9.94 27.68 -12.52
CA ASP A 174 -11.33 28.03 -12.22
C ASP A 174 -11.54 28.35 -10.73
N LEU A 175 -10.91 27.58 -9.83
CA LEU A 175 -10.98 27.83 -8.39
C LEU A 175 -10.28 29.14 -8.01
N MET A 176 -9.10 29.41 -8.58
CA MET A 176 -8.38 30.68 -8.36
C MET A 176 -9.21 31.88 -8.82
N GLN A 177 -9.88 31.77 -9.98
CA GLN A 177 -10.79 32.81 -10.47
C GLN A 177 -11.99 33.01 -9.53
N LEU A 178 -12.60 31.93 -9.06
CA LEU A 178 -13.74 31.98 -8.15
C LEU A 178 -13.38 32.64 -6.81
N GLU A 179 -12.16 32.40 -6.31
CA GLU A 179 -11.64 33.03 -5.09
C GLU A 179 -11.08 34.45 -5.32
N GLY A 180 -11.02 34.92 -6.56
CA GLY A 180 -10.46 36.23 -6.90
C GLY A 180 -8.95 36.33 -6.65
N ILE A 181 -8.24 35.21 -6.67
CA ILE A 181 -6.80 35.15 -6.44
C ILE A 181 -6.07 35.27 -7.77
N SER A 182 -5.45 36.41 -8.02
CA SER A 182 -4.50 36.59 -9.12
C SER A 182 -3.10 36.17 -8.68
N GLY A 183 -2.43 35.27 -9.39
CA GLY A 183 -1.06 34.89 -9.05
C GLY A 183 -0.55 33.64 -9.74
N ASN A 184 0.57 33.12 -9.25
CA ASN A 184 1.10 31.82 -9.63
C ASN A 184 0.32 30.71 -8.91
N LEU A 185 -0.06 29.69 -9.66
CA LEU A 185 -0.75 28.50 -9.16
C LEU A 185 0.06 27.77 -8.09
N GLU A 186 1.39 27.85 -8.14
CA GLU A 186 2.24 27.30 -7.08
C GLU A 186 2.02 27.99 -5.74
N ASP A 187 1.99 29.32 -5.70
CA ASP A 187 1.76 30.06 -4.45
C ASP A 187 0.35 29.80 -3.91
N PHE A 188 -0.63 29.67 -4.82
CA PHE A 188 -2.00 29.30 -4.48
C PHE A 188 -2.07 27.94 -3.79
N LEU A 189 -1.51 26.88 -4.39
CA LEU A 189 -1.49 25.54 -3.79
C LEU A 189 -0.68 25.49 -2.49
N ARG A 190 0.44 26.23 -2.39
CA ARG A 190 1.23 26.32 -1.15
C ARG A 190 0.43 26.94 -0.02
N ASN A 191 -0.37 27.95 -0.31
CA ASN A 191 -1.25 28.58 0.67
C ASN A 191 -2.39 27.62 1.08
N LYS A 192 -2.96 26.87 0.13
CA LYS A 192 -4.00 25.87 0.39
C LYS A 192 -3.54 24.68 1.23
N PHE A 193 -2.26 24.30 1.13
CA PHE A 193 -1.68 23.15 1.84
C PHE A 193 -0.57 23.55 2.81
N GLN A 194 -0.64 24.75 3.39
CA GLN A 194 0.41 25.30 4.24
C GLN A 194 0.74 24.38 5.42
N HIS A 195 -0.26 23.78 6.07
CA HIS A 195 -0.08 22.91 7.23
C HIS A 195 0.48 21.55 6.84
N SER A 196 -0.08 20.90 5.82
CA SER A 196 0.42 19.60 5.34
C SER A 196 1.86 19.70 4.82
N LEU A 197 2.21 20.80 4.17
CA LEU A 197 3.57 21.04 3.66
C LEU A 197 4.54 21.52 4.76
N ALA A 198 4.08 22.24 5.78
CA ALA A 198 4.94 22.72 6.87
C ALA A 198 5.50 21.59 7.76
N ILE A 199 4.79 20.47 7.88
CA ILE A 199 5.24 19.30 8.67
C ILE A 199 6.58 18.76 8.16
N GLU A 200 6.85 18.86 6.85
CA GLU A 200 8.13 18.47 6.26
C GLU A 200 9.30 19.23 6.90
N ALA A 201 9.18 20.55 7.05
CA ALA A 201 10.27 21.38 7.55
C ALA A 201 10.73 20.90 8.93
N LEU A 202 9.76 20.59 9.81
CA LEU A 202 10.01 20.08 11.16
C LEU A 202 10.60 18.67 11.17
N GLN A 203 10.11 17.77 10.31
CA GLN A 203 10.61 16.40 10.24
C GLN A 203 12.01 16.33 9.63
N SER A 204 12.32 17.17 8.65
CA SER A 204 13.64 17.23 8.00
C SER A 204 14.75 17.69 8.95
N GLU A 205 14.41 18.57 9.91
CA GLU A 205 15.31 18.98 10.98
C GLU A 205 15.50 17.87 12.01
N GLY A 206 14.41 17.19 12.41
CA GLY A 206 14.46 16.05 13.34
C GLY A 206 15.22 14.83 12.79
N ALA A 207 15.07 14.54 11.50
CA ALA A 207 15.71 13.40 10.84
C ALA A 207 17.25 13.52 10.78
N LYS A 208 17.79 14.75 10.76
CA LYS A 208 19.24 14.98 10.87
C LYS A 208 19.79 14.54 12.23
N HIS A 209 18.98 14.61 13.28
CA HIS A 209 19.37 14.27 14.65
C HIS A 209 19.07 12.80 15.03
N ALA A 210 18.13 12.13 14.35
CA ALA A 210 17.70 10.76 14.69
C ALA A 210 18.55 9.64 14.07
N SER A 211 19.67 9.95 13.40
CA SER A 211 20.48 9.00 12.61
C SER A 211 21.21 7.90 13.40
N THR A 212 20.99 7.78 14.72
CA THR A 212 21.68 6.80 15.58
C THR A 212 20.79 5.74 16.23
N SER A 213 19.48 5.76 16.03
CA SER A 213 18.58 4.73 16.60
C SER A 213 17.72 4.08 15.52
N ASP A 214 17.72 2.75 15.49
CA ASP A 214 17.12 1.80 14.52
C ASP A 214 15.62 1.97 14.17
N GLY A 215 14.97 3.07 14.55
CA GLY A 215 13.59 3.38 14.18
C GLY A 215 13.52 4.09 12.82
N THR A 216 13.00 3.40 11.81
CA THR A 216 12.66 4.03 10.53
C THR A 216 11.40 4.88 10.68
N VAL A 217 11.56 6.17 10.92
CA VAL A 217 10.46 7.14 10.85
C VAL A 217 10.19 7.45 9.38
N ILE A 218 8.97 7.19 8.90
CA ILE A 218 8.51 7.62 7.58
C ILE A 218 8.38 9.15 7.62
N SER A 219 9.01 9.83 6.67
CA SER A 219 8.95 11.28 6.53
C SER A 219 8.85 11.64 5.06
N TYR A 220 7.83 12.43 4.74
CA TYR A 220 7.56 12.89 3.39
C TYR A 220 8.33 14.18 3.13
N ALA A 221 9.27 14.13 2.18
CA ALA A 221 9.92 15.29 1.62
C ALA A 221 9.16 15.74 0.37
N PHE A 222 8.58 16.95 0.39
CA PHE A 222 7.86 17.51 -0.74
C PHE A 222 8.81 18.33 -1.61
N ASN A 223 8.60 18.26 -2.93
CA ASN A 223 9.38 19.08 -3.83
C ASN A 223 9.08 20.58 -3.63
N LYS A 224 10.14 21.39 -3.68
CA LYS A 224 10.07 22.87 -3.62
C LYS A 224 9.42 23.51 -4.84
N SER A 225 9.15 22.75 -5.89
CA SER A 225 8.48 23.21 -7.09
C SER A 225 7.49 22.14 -7.52
N PHE A 226 6.30 22.55 -7.98
CA PHE A 226 5.33 21.61 -8.53
C PHE A 226 5.73 21.23 -9.96
N LEU A 227 5.43 19.99 -10.34
CA LEU A 227 5.68 19.51 -11.69
C LEU A 227 4.44 19.72 -12.55
N SER A 228 4.63 20.15 -13.78
CA SER A 228 3.57 20.09 -14.79
C SER A 228 3.69 18.79 -15.56
N ARG A 229 2.56 18.10 -15.77
CA ARG A 229 2.52 16.82 -16.46
C ARG A 229 1.26 16.74 -17.32
N GLU A 230 1.44 16.40 -18.58
CA GLU A 230 0.34 16.05 -19.47
C GLU A 230 0.05 14.54 -19.40
N VAL A 231 -1.22 14.17 -19.20
CA VAL A 231 -1.70 12.77 -19.23
C VAL A 231 -3.00 12.74 -20.00
N ASP A 232 -3.08 11.92 -21.04
CA ASP A 232 -4.26 11.77 -21.89
C ASP A 232 -4.79 13.11 -22.45
N GLY A 233 -3.87 14.03 -22.79
CA GLY A 233 -4.20 15.36 -23.31
C GLY A 233 -4.71 16.35 -22.26
N GLN A 234 -4.63 16.00 -20.97
CA GLN A 234 -4.98 16.88 -19.87
C GLN A 234 -3.74 17.32 -19.11
N ASP A 235 -3.68 18.61 -18.80
CA ASP A 235 -2.60 19.20 -18.03
C ASP A 235 -2.86 19.09 -16.53
N TYR A 236 -1.92 18.46 -15.84
CA TYR A 236 -1.91 18.33 -14.39
C TYR A 236 -0.79 19.15 -13.76
N VAL A 237 -1.08 19.70 -12.60
CA VAL A 237 -0.08 20.21 -11.66
C VAL A 237 0.09 19.15 -10.58
N VAL A 238 1.32 18.75 -10.32
CA VAL A 238 1.64 17.59 -9.48
C VAL A 238 2.49 18.01 -8.29
N VAL A 239 1.97 17.74 -7.11
CA VAL A 239 2.71 17.78 -5.85
C VAL A 239 3.38 16.44 -5.67
N VAL A 240 4.72 16.44 -5.61
CA VAL A 240 5.52 15.23 -5.44
C VAL A 240 6.04 15.16 -4.00
N ALA A 241 5.65 14.12 -3.29
CA ALA A 241 6.21 13.73 -2.01
C ALA A 241 7.12 12.52 -2.21
N THR A 242 8.27 12.50 -1.55
CA THR A 242 9.18 11.37 -1.52
C THR A 242 9.35 10.91 -0.09
N THR A 243 9.27 9.61 0.17
CA THR A 243 9.67 9.04 1.45
C THR A 243 10.64 7.88 1.27
N GLY A 244 11.58 7.76 2.21
CA GLY A 244 12.33 6.52 2.41
C GLY A 244 11.42 5.47 3.03
N VAL A 245 11.61 4.21 2.64
CA VAL A 245 10.94 3.06 3.26
C VAL A 245 11.97 2.00 3.66
N PRO A 246 11.74 1.26 4.75
CA PRO A 246 12.57 0.11 5.12
C PRO A 246 12.83 -0.83 3.94
N TYR A 247 14.01 -1.43 3.90
CA TYR A 247 14.34 -2.40 2.85
C TYR A 247 13.38 -3.59 2.84
N ASP A 248 12.77 -3.88 3.99
CA ASP A 248 11.82 -4.95 4.17
C ASP A 248 10.37 -4.57 3.99
N THR A 249 10.03 -3.32 3.65
CA THR A 249 8.65 -2.90 3.45
C THR A 249 7.90 -3.81 2.48
N VAL A 250 8.52 -4.25 1.40
CA VAL A 250 7.85 -5.12 0.42
C VAL A 250 7.62 -6.56 0.94
N TRP A 251 8.46 -7.06 1.87
CA TRP A 251 8.36 -8.41 2.43
C TRP A 251 7.53 -8.47 3.72
N ASN A 252 7.69 -7.47 4.58
CA ASN A 252 7.19 -7.43 5.94
C ASN A 252 5.74 -6.92 5.92
N PRO A 253 4.75 -7.77 6.26
CA PRO A 253 3.34 -7.37 6.23
C PRO A 253 3.04 -6.15 7.12
N SER A 254 3.70 -6.04 8.28
CA SER A 254 3.50 -4.94 9.21
C SER A 254 3.94 -3.62 8.59
N GLU A 255 5.12 -3.60 7.96
CA GLU A 255 5.64 -2.40 7.28
C GLU A 255 4.77 -1.98 6.09
N ARG A 256 4.22 -2.92 5.32
CA ARG A 256 3.27 -2.58 4.23
C ARG A 256 2.02 -1.90 4.74
N VAL A 257 1.46 -2.45 5.83
CA VAL A 257 0.24 -1.90 6.44
C VAL A 257 0.55 -0.54 7.05
N PHE A 258 1.67 -0.41 7.76
CA PHE A 258 2.13 0.84 8.33
C PHE A 258 2.27 1.93 7.26
N PHE A 259 3.01 1.66 6.18
CA PHE A 259 3.14 2.59 5.06
C PHE A 259 1.78 2.93 4.42
N ALA A 260 0.93 1.94 4.17
CA ALA A 260 -0.35 2.19 3.52
C ALA A 260 -1.33 3.01 4.39
N GLN A 261 -1.29 2.80 5.71
CA GLN A 261 -2.05 3.60 6.67
C GLN A 261 -1.50 5.03 6.78
N ASP A 262 -0.19 5.19 6.83
CA ASP A 262 0.46 6.49 6.89
C ASP A 262 0.19 7.31 5.61
N LEU A 263 0.29 6.69 4.44
CA LEU A 263 -0.13 7.27 3.16
C LEU A 263 -1.62 7.68 3.19
N MET A 264 -2.50 6.83 3.70
CA MET A 264 -3.92 7.15 3.86
C MET A 264 -4.13 8.38 4.76
N PHE A 265 -3.41 8.49 5.88
CA PHE A 265 -3.49 9.66 6.75
C PHE A 265 -2.95 10.93 6.08
N MET A 266 -1.84 10.84 5.35
CA MET A 266 -1.31 11.96 4.58
C MET A 266 -2.34 12.45 3.57
N ILE A 267 -2.91 11.57 2.75
CA ILE A 267 -3.93 11.96 1.76
C ILE A 267 -5.18 12.53 2.45
N ARG A 268 -5.61 11.94 3.56
CA ARG A 268 -6.73 12.48 4.36
C ARG A 268 -6.43 13.90 4.82
N ALA A 269 -5.24 14.18 5.34
CA ALA A 269 -4.85 15.51 5.80
C ALA A 269 -4.92 16.54 4.65
N PHE A 270 -4.40 16.21 3.47
CA PHE A 270 -4.54 17.05 2.27
C PHE A 270 -6.01 17.35 1.96
N MET A 271 -6.86 16.33 1.90
CA MET A 271 -8.27 16.49 1.57
C MET A 271 -9.07 17.27 2.62
N GLN A 272 -8.67 17.21 3.89
CA GLN A 272 -9.30 17.95 4.98
C GLN A 272 -8.84 19.41 5.05
N GLU A 273 -7.60 19.69 4.66
CA GLU A 273 -7.04 21.03 4.70
C GLU A 273 -7.69 21.96 3.66
N SER A 274 -7.88 21.48 2.43
CA SER A 274 -8.52 22.23 1.34
C SER A 274 -9.47 21.35 0.52
N PRO A 275 -10.68 21.03 1.02
CA PRO A 275 -11.61 20.14 0.35
C PRO A 275 -12.16 20.70 -0.98
N ASP A 276 -12.22 22.02 -1.11
CA ASP A 276 -12.63 22.77 -2.30
C ASP A 276 -11.76 22.47 -3.53
N VAL A 277 -10.46 22.26 -3.31
CA VAL A 277 -9.50 21.87 -4.37
C VAL A 277 -9.81 20.48 -4.94
N PHE A 278 -10.47 19.62 -4.16
CA PHE A 278 -10.79 18.25 -4.54
C PHE A 278 -12.23 18.07 -5.01
N LEU A 279 -13.06 19.12 -5.10
CA LEU A 279 -14.46 18.95 -5.46
C LEU A 279 -14.63 18.44 -6.91
N ASP A 280 -15.33 17.33 -7.12
CA ASP A 280 -15.53 16.73 -8.45
C ASP A 280 -16.62 17.46 -9.25
N ARG A 281 -16.21 18.50 -9.99
CA ARG A 281 -17.10 19.31 -10.84
C ARG A 281 -17.58 18.58 -12.10
N SER A 282 -16.97 17.45 -12.46
CA SER A 282 -17.32 16.72 -13.68
C SER A 282 -18.71 16.06 -13.62
N ILE A 283 -19.25 15.88 -12.41
CA ILE A 283 -20.55 15.24 -12.19
C ILE A 283 -21.71 16.18 -12.53
N GLU A 284 -21.53 17.49 -12.36
CA GLU A 284 -22.60 18.48 -12.58
C GLU A 284 -22.95 18.64 -14.07
N VAL A 285 -21.95 18.52 -14.96
CA VAL A 285 -22.13 18.70 -16.40
C VAL A 285 -23.02 17.62 -17.03
N ASN A 286 -23.05 16.40 -16.46
CA ASN A 286 -23.84 15.30 -16.98
C ASN A 286 -25.29 15.25 -16.43
N GLN A 287 -25.65 16.17 -15.53
CA GLN A 287 -27.01 16.29 -15.00
C GLN A 287 -27.79 17.49 -15.55
N SER A 288 -27.31 18.13 -16.63
CA SER A 288 -28.14 19.06 -17.37
C SER A 288 -29.43 18.34 -17.76
N PRO A 289 -30.60 18.75 -17.23
CA PRO A 289 -31.85 18.04 -17.48
C PRO A 289 -32.04 17.99 -18.98
N ALA A 290 -32.26 16.78 -19.50
CA ALA A 290 -32.72 16.60 -20.87
C ALA A 290 -33.81 17.64 -21.10
N GLU A 291 -33.53 18.62 -21.97
CA GLU A 291 -34.50 19.64 -22.34
C GLU A 291 -35.80 18.91 -22.60
N CYS A 292 -36.83 19.23 -21.81
CA CYS A 292 -38.19 18.81 -22.06
C CYS A 292 -38.50 19.27 -23.49
N GLU A 293 -38.38 18.34 -24.43
CA GLU A 293 -38.78 18.51 -25.81
C GLU A 293 -40.23 19.00 -25.76
N PRO A 294 -40.52 20.24 -26.17
CA PRO A 294 -41.88 20.74 -26.11
C PRO A 294 -42.68 19.88 -27.07
N THR A 295 -43.52 19.02 -26.50
CA THR A 295 -44.44 18.17 -27.24
C THR A 295 -45.49 19.10 -27.83
N ASN A 296 -45.19 19.66 -29.00
CA ASN A 296 -46.15 20.33 -29.85
C ASN A 296 -47.18 19.31 -30.30
N LYS A 297 -48.23 19.11 -29.50
CA LYS A 297 -49.50 18.57 -29.97
C LYS A 297 -50.25 19.68 -30.69
N SER A 298 -49.97 19.82 -31.98
CA SER A 298 -50.94 20.34 -32.95
C SER A 298 -51.73 19.18 -33.54
N THR A 299 -52.97 19.45 -33.97
CA THR A 299 -53.94 18.56 -34.67
C THR A 299 -54.75 17.65 -33.75
N ASP A 300 -56.09 17.61 -33.76
CA ASP A 300 -57.18 18.33 -34.45
C ASP A 300 -58.43 18.24 -33.55
#